data_AF-A0A1A8E0A4-F1
#
_entry.id   AF-A0A1A8E0A4-F1
#
_cell.length_a   1.000
_cell.length_b   1.000
_cell.length_c   1.000
_cell.angle_alpha   90.00
_cell.angle_beta   90.00
_cell.angle_gamma   90.00
#
_symmetry.space_group_name_H-M   'P 1'
#
loop_
_entity.id
_entity.type
_entity.pdbx_description
1 polymer ?
#
loop_
_entity_poly.entity_id
_entity_poly.type
_entity_poly.pdbx_seq_one_letter_code
_entity_poly.pdbx_strand_id
1 'polypeptide(L)'
;RASQPRLQFTYSELIQNGRLLTLPLVAGDLHSLLADEDKKRLYVAMKDNLLSTSLDDITQNPRKLFWPASPDRVQECLMAGKDSELECANFLRVLQPFNQTHLYVCGTGAFNPRCAFIASSIFHQSEHQILSYSLTECGKGKCPYDPFQKTASAVVDGELYAGITSDFMSRDSAFFRSLGSRHVIRTEQYDS
;
A
#
# COMPACT_ATOMS: atom_id res chain seq x y z
N ARG A 1 2.45 5.42 -38.43
CA ARG A 1 2.70 3.95 -38.40
C ARG A 1 3.34 3.65 -37.06
N ALA A 2 2.74 2.80 -36.21
CA ALA A 2 3.43 2.33 -35.02
C ALA A 2 4.67 1.54 -35.47
N SER A 3 5.85 1.95 -35.00
CA SER A 3 7.10 1.24 -35.31
C SER A 3 7.13 -0.07 -34.55
N GLN A 4 7.50 -1.16 -35.22
CA GLN A 4 7.73 -2.45 -34.54
C GLN A 4 8.88 -2.31 -33.52
N PRO A 5 8.80 -3.03 -32.37
CA PRO A 5 9.86 -3.00 -31.38
C PRO A 5 11.17 -3.52 -31.99
N ARG A 6 12.29 -2.84 -31.70
CA ARG A 6 13.62 -3.22 -32.20
C ARG A 6 14.07 -4.58 -31.68
N LEU A 7 13.69 -4.90 -30.44
CA LEU A 7 13.95 -6.18 -29.77
C LEU A 7 12.65 -6.63 -29.11
N GLN A 8 12.34 -7.92 -29.26
CA GLN A 8 11.21 -8.57 -28.62
C GLN A 8 11.74 -9.82 -27.93
N PHE A 9 11.46 -9.95 -26.63
CA PHE A 9 11.85 -11.11 -25.84
C PHE A 9 10.59 -11.79 -25.30
N THR A 10 10.62 -13.12 -25.31
CA THR A 10 9.66 -13.97 -24.63
C THR A 10 10.02 -14.12 -23.15
N TYR A 11 9.05 -14.51 -22.31
CA TYR A 11 9.30 -14.80 -20.91
C TYR A 11 10.40 -15.86 -20.71
N SER A 12 10.39 -16.92 -21.52
CA SER A 12 11.42 -17.97 -21.51
C SER A 12 12.82 -17.42 -21.79
N GLU A 13 12.97 -16.52 -22.77
CA GLU A 13 14.26 -15.92 -23.09
C GLU A 13 14.76 -15.01 -21.97
N LEU A 14 13.88 -14.27 -21.30
CA LEU A 14 14.25 -13.41 -20.18
C LEU A 14 14.76 -14.24 -18.98
N ILE A 15 14.11 -15.36 -18.67
CA ILE A 15 14.53 -16.27 -17.61
C ILE A 15 15.86 -16.96 -17.95
N GLN A 16 15.97 -17.54 -19.17
CA GLN A 16 17.18 -18.25 -19.60
C GLN A 16 18.41 -17.35 -19.64
N ASN A 17 18.23 -16.08 -20.01
CA ASN A 17 19.32 -15.10 -20.06
C ASN A 17 19.59 -14.38 -18.72
N GLY A 18 18.92 -14.79 -17.63
CA GLY A 18 19.08 -14.17 -16.31
C GLY A 18 18.66 -12.69 -16.27
N ARG A 19 17.76 -12.26 -17.17
CA ARG A 19 17.28 -10.87 -17.27
C ARG A 19 16.02 -10.59 -16.46
N LEU A 20 15.37 -11.63 -15.95
CA LEU A 20 14.20 -11.54 -15.11
C LEU A 20 14.43 -12.34 -13.83
N LEU A 21 14.27 -11.67 -12.69
CA LEU A 21 14.24 -12.29 -11.37
C LEU A 21 12.78 -12.46 -10.96
N THR A 22 12.42 -13.65 -10.51
CA THR A 22 11.07 -13.95 -10.02
C THR A 22 11.12 -14.14 -8.52
N LEU A 23 10.31 -13.39 -7.80
CA LEU A 23 10.14 -13.54 -6.36
C LEU A 23 9.08 -14.61 -6.09
N PRO A 24 9.42 -15.78 -5.52
CA PRO A 24 8.47 -16.87 -5.27
C PRO A 24 7.59 -16.58 -4.04
N LEU A 25 6.79 -15.52 -4.14
CA LEU A 25 5.76 -15.19 -3.17
C LEU A 25 4.42 -15.41 -3.82
N VAL A 26 3.45 -15.92 -3.06
CA VAL A 26 2.05 -15.93 -3.49
C VAL A 26 1.68 -14.48 -3.82
N ALA A 27 1.38 -14.24 -5.09
CA ALA A 27 0.98 -12.93 -5.58
C ALA A 27 -0.35 -12.57 -4.94
N GLY A 28 -0.31 -11.85 -3.83
CA GLY A 28 -1.44 -11.04 -3.39
C GLY A 28 -1.61 -9.85 -4.33
N ASP A 29 -2.70 -9.11 -4.16
CA ASP A 29 -2.87 -7.80 -4.80
C ASP A 29 -1.64 -6.93 -4.54
N LEU A 30 -0.83 -6.65 -5.58
CA LEU A 30 0.35 -5.79 -5.53
C LEU A 30 -0.03 -4.41 -6.04
N HIS A 31 0.02 -3.38 -5.19
CA HIS A 31 -0.50 -2.07 -5.56
C HIS A 31 0.56 -1.00 -5.75
N SER A 32 1.48 -0.86 -4.79
CA SER A 32 2.49 0.20 -4.80
C SER A 32 3.88 -0.34 -4.52
N LEU A 33 4.85 0.25 -5.20
CA LEU A 33 6.27 -0.01 -5.03
C LEU A 33 6.94 1.28 -4.55
N LEU A 34 7.78 1.18 -3.53
CA LEU A 34 8.60 2.29 -3.05
C LEU A 34 10.06 1.83 -2.99
N ALA A 35 10.90 2.41 -3.83
CA ALA A 35 12.34 2.20 -3.80
C ALA A 35 12.99 3.19 -2.81
N ASP A 36 13.75 2.65 -1.86
CA ASP A 36 14.64 3.39 -0.96
C ASP A 36 16.07 3.11 -1.44
N GLU A 37 16.60 4.00 -2.28
CA GLU A 37 17.92 3.86 -2.89
C GLU A 37 19.05 3.93 -1.83
N ASP A 38 18.89 4.80 -0.82
CA ASP A 38 19.86 4.97 0.26
C ASP A 38 20.07 3.69 1.05
N LYS A 39 18.97 2.99 1.38
CA LYS A 39 19.01 1.71 2.11
C LYS A 39 19.10 0.50 1.19
N LYS A 40 19.09 0.69 -0.13
CA LYS A 40 19.00 -0.38 -1.13
C LYS A 40 17.84 -1.34 -0.88
N ARG A 41 16.68 -0.79 -0.53
CA ARG A 41 15.46 -1.56 -0.21
C ARG A 41 14.34 -1.26 -1.18
N LEU A 42 13.55 -2.28 -1.48
CA LEU A 42 12.28 -2.17 -2.18
C LEU A 42 11.15 -2.55 -1.23
N TYR A 43 10.24 -1.62 -0.99
CA TYR A 43 9.01 -1.85 -0.24
C TYR A 43 7.84 -2.08 -1.20
N VAL A 44 7.00 -3.07 -0.88
CA VAL A 44 5.85 -3.43 -1.72
C VAL A 44 4.60 -3.52 -0.86
N ALA A 45 3.63 -2.66 -1.16
CA ALA A 45 2.31 -2.65 -0.56
C ALA A 45 1.44 -3.73 -1.22
N MET A 46 0.92 -4.66 -0.41
CA MET A 46 0.10 -5.76 -0.90
C MET A 46 -1.10 -6.07 0.01
N LYS A 47 -1.98 -6.98 -0.41
CA LYS A 47 -3.05 -7.52 0.44
C LYS A 47 -2.48 -8.07 1.76
N ASP A 48 -2.98 -7.53 2.88
CA ASP A 48 -2.66 -7.84 4.27
C ASP A 48 -1.18 -7.77 4.65
N ASN A 49 -0.29 -7.30 3.78
CA ASN A 49 1.14 -7.37 4.01
C ASN A 49 1.88 -6.14 3.44
N LEU A 50 2.91 -5.71 4.16
CA LEU A 50 3.96 -4.86 3.62
C LEU A 50 5.23 -5.68 3.48
N LEU A 51 5.74 -5.80 2.26
CA LEU A 51 6.97 -6.53 1.96
C LEU A 51 8.16 -5.55 1.91
N SER A 52 9.31 -6.00 2.39
CA SER A 52 10.61 -5.36 2.23
C SER A 52 11.60 -6.37 1.65
N THR A 53 12.22 -6.05 0.52
CA THR A 53 13.25 -6.88 -0.11
C THR A 53 14.46 -6.03 -0.55
N SER A 54 15.53 -6.67 -1.01
CA SER A 54 16.70 -5.97 -1.58
C SER A 54 16.34 -5.37 -2.94
N LEU A 55 16.82 -4.15 -3.19
CA LEU A 55 16.67 -3.48 -4.49
C LEU A 55 17.61 -4.08 -5.55
N ASP A 56 18.77 -4.60 -5.12
CA ASP A 56 19.76 -5.23 -6.01
C ASP A 56 19.31 -6.63 -6.46
N ASP A 57 18.65 -7.38 -5.57
CA ASP A 57 18.14 -8.73 -5.84
C ASP A 57 16.91 -9.02 -4.98
N ILE A 58 15.73 -8.95 -5.59
CA ILE A 58 14.44 -9.10 -4.90
C ILE A 58 14.25 -10.49 -4.26
N THR A 59 15.05 -11.49 -4.63
CA THR A 59 15.00 -12.84 -4.06
C THR A 59 15.72 -12.94 -2.72
N GLN A 60 16.57 -11.97 -2.39
CA GLN A 60 17.37 -11.98 -1.17
C GLN A 60 16.60 -11.43 0.02
N ASN A 61 16.40 -12.30 1.01
CA ASN A 61 15.82 -11.97 2.33
C ASN A 61 14.52 -11.14 2.26
N PRO A 62 13.48 -11.59 1.52
CA PRO A 62 12.18 -10.95 1.57
C PRO A 62 11.61 -11.04 2.99
N ARG A 63 11.22 -9.89 3.55
CA ARG A 63 10.67 -9.76 4.91
C ARG A 63 9.25 -9.21 4.82
N LYS A 64 8.31 -9.80 5.57
CA LYS A 64 6.91 -9.39 5.56
C LYS A 64 6.48 -8.88 6.92
N LEU A 65 5.78 -7.75 6.90
CA LEU A 65 4.96 -7.28 7.99
C LEU A 65 3.51 -7.60 7.66
N PHE A 66 2.94 -8.55 8.39
CA PHE A 66 1.53 -8.93 8.28
C PHE A 66 0.66 -7.88 8.99
N TRP A 67 -0.29 -7.32 8.28
CA TRP A 67 -1.19 -6.29 8.75
C TRP A 67 -2.60 -6.51 8.17
N PRO A 68 -3.34 -7.53 8.66
CA PRO A 68 -4.71 -7.79 8.23
C PRO A 68 -5.70 -6.81 8.87
N ALA A 69 -6.92 -6.78 8.34
CA ALA A 69 -8.05 -6.17 9.03
C ALA A 69 -8.42 -6.99 10.29
N SER A 70 -9.04 -6.36 11.29
CA SER A 70 -9.47 -7.09 12.49
C SER A 70 -10.62 -8.06 12.13
N PRO A 71 -10.74 -9.21 12.84
CA PRO A 71 -11.81 -10.17 12.58
C PRO A 71 -13.21 -9.57 12.60
N ASP A 72 -13.47 -8.68 13.56
CA ASP A 72 -14.76 -7.98 13.67
C ASP A 72 -15.04 -7.13 12.42
N ARG A 73 -14.02 -6.45 11.87
CA ARG A 73 -14.19 -5.62 10.67
C ARG A 73 -14.37 -6.45 9.42
N VAL A 74 -13.69 -7.58 9.32
CA VAL A 74 -13.93 -8.55 8.24
C VAL A 74 -15.38 -9.04 8.31
N GLN A 75 -15.87 -9.40 9.50
CA GLN A 75 -17.26 -9.85 9.67
C GLN A 75 -18.27 -8.76 9.30
N GLU A 76 -18.05 -7.51 9.74
CA GLU A 76 -18.89 -6.37 9.36
C GLU A 76 -18.91 -6.13 7.84
N CYS A 77 -17.74 -6.22 7.19
CA CYS A 77 -17.62 -6.10 5.74
C CYS A 77 -18.41 -7.18 5.00
N LEU A 78 -18.31 -8.44 5.45
CA LEU A 78 -19.07 -9.56 4.88
C LEU A 78 -20.59 -9.37 5.06
N MET A 79 -21.02 -8.90 6.24
CA MET A 79 -22.43 -8.59 6.51
C MET A 79 -22.96 -7.44 5.63
N ALA A 80 -22.08 -6.54 5.18
CA ALA A 80 -22.41 -5.51 4.21
C ALA A 80 -22.53 -6.03 2.76
N GLY A 81 -22.36 -7.34 2.54
CA GLY A 81 -22.51 -7.99 1.23
C GLY A 81 -21.30 -7.88 0.31
N LYS A 82 -20.12 -7.64 0.89
CA LYS A 82 -18.85 -7.48 0.18
C LYS A 82 -18.13 -8.81 -0.05
N ASP A 83 -17.28 -8.87 -1.06
CA ASP A 83 -16.51 -10.07 -1.41
C ASP A 83 -15.46 -10.41 -0.34
N SER A 84 -15.44 -11.69 0.08
CA SER A 84 -14.55 -12.15 1.15
C SER A 84 -13.07 -12.09 0.78
N GLU A 85 -12.72 -12.31 -0.48
CA GLU A 85 -11.33 -12.41 -0.93
C GLU A 85 -10.82 -11.10 -1.52
N LEU A 86 -11.68 -10.39 -2.24
CA LEU A 86 -11.33 -9.22 -3.04
C LEU A 86 -11.63 -7.89 -2.34
N GLU A 87 -12.49 -7.87 -1.32
CA GLU A 87 -12.96 -6.64 -0.66
C GLU A 87 -12.72 -6.64 0.85
N CYS A 88 -13.00 -7.75 1.55
CA CYS A 88 -12.94 -7.85 3.02
C CYS A 88 -11.56 -8.25 3.57
N ALA A 89 -10.54 -7.53 3.14
CA ALA A 89 -9.18 -7.63 3.68
C ALA A 89 -8.55 -6.24 3.82
N ASN A 90 -7.32 -6.17 4.33
CA ASN A 90 -6.59 -4.91 4.35
C ASN A 90 -5.71 -4.77 3.10
N PHE A 91 -6.18 -4.01 2.12
CA PHE A 91 -5.42 -3.74 0.92
C PHE A 91 -4.63 -2.45 1.10
N LEU A 92 -3.30 -2.54 1.11
CA LEU A 92 -2.45 -1.37 1.26
C LEU A 92 -2.49 -0.51 -0.02
N ARG A 93 -2.82 0.77 0.13
CA ARG A 93 -3.05 1.72 -0.98
C ARG A 93 -2.21 2.99 -0.89
N VAL A 94 -1.64 3.27 0.28
CA VAL A 94 -0.70 4.37 0.49
C VAL A 94 0.58 3.77 1.04
N LEU A 95 1.72 4.07 0.40
CA LEU A 95 3.05 3.70 0.85
C LEU A 95 3.98 4.88 0.52
N GLN A 96 4.35 5.64 1.53
CA GLN A 96 5.15 6.86 1.38
C GLN A 96 6.31 6.89 2.38
N PRO A 97 7.49 7.43 2.02
CA PRO A 97 8.51 7.74 3.00
C PRO A 97 7.99 8.88 3.89
N PHE A 98 8.06 8.71 5.22
CA PHE A 98 7.66 9.77 6.16
C PHE A 98 8.86 10.56 6.65
N ASN A 99 9.89 9.83 7.08
CA ASN A 99 11.18 10.36 7.46
C ASN A 99 12.27 9.30 7.19
N GLN A 100 13.50 9.56 7.61
CA GLN A 100 14.63 8.66 7.37
C GLN A 100 14.44 7.25 7.96
N THR A 101 13.63 7.10 9.01
CA THR A 101 13.46 5.85 9.76
C THR A 101 12.07 5.23 9.64
N HIS A 102 11.06 5.97 9.18
CA HIS A 102 9.67 5.54 9.16
C HIS A 102 9.05 5.69 7.77
N LEU A 103 8.26 4.70 7.41
CA LEU A 103 7.31 4.72 6.31
C LEU A 103 5.94 5.13 6.85
N TYR A 104 5.16 5.84 6.06
CA TYR A 104 3.74 6.06 6.31
C TYR A 104 2.92 5.20 5.36
N VAL A 105 2.11 4.31 5.92
CA VAL A 105 1.40 3.30 5.14
C VAL A 105 -0.06 3.26 5.55
N CYS A 106 -0.96 3.16 4.58
CA CYS A 106 -2.39 3.00 4.81
C CYS A 106 -2.98 1.88 3.97
N GLY A 107 -4.03 1.26 4.49
CA GLY A 107 -4.83 0.29 3.75
C GLY A 107 -6.32 0.38 4.06
N THR A 108 -7.10 -0.30 3.23
CA THR A 108 -8.58 -0.27 3.22
C THR A 108 -9.20 -0.84 4.49
N GLY A 109 -8.50 -1.71 5.22
CA GLY A 109 -8.94 -2.27 6.49
C GLY A 109 -10.33 -2.93 6.46
N ALA A 110 -10.68 -3.64 5.39
CA ALA A 110 -12.01 -4.20 5.14
C ALA A 110 -13.11 -3.12 5.22
N PHE A 111 -13.03 -2.11 4.35
CA PHE A 111 -13.91 -0.93 4.35
C PHE A 111 -13.90 -0.15 5.68
N ASN A 112 -12.76 -0.15 6.37
CA ASN A 112 -12.50 0.74 7.50
C ASN A 112 -11.03 1.19 7.45
N PRO A 113 -10.70 2.20 6.64
CA PRO A 113 -9.32 2.55 6.35
C PRO A 113 -8.49 2.86 7.60
N ARG A 114 -7.27 2.33 7.64
CA ARG A 114 -6.30 2.51 8.73
C ARG A 114 -4.94 2.89 8.18
N CYS A 115 -4.20 3.67 8.95
CA CYS A 115 -2.82 4.06 8.63
C CYS A 115 -1.88 3.74 9.79
N ALA A 116 -0.58 3.67 9.53
CA ALA A 116 0.44 3.48 10.55
C ALA A 116 1.79 4.08 10.13
N PHE A 117 2.57 4.48 11.14
CA PHE A 117 4.00 4.76 10.98
C PHE A 117 4.77 3.47 11.21
N ILE A 118 5.46 2.99 10.17
CA ILE A 118 6.18 1.73 10.21
C ILE A 118 7.68 2.02 10.21
N ALA A 119 8.34 1.74 11.33
CA ALA A 119 9.79 1.85 11.42
C ALA A 119 10.45 0.85 10.46
N SER A 120 11.38 1.32 9.61
CA SER A 120 12.09 0.45 8.65
C SER A 120 12.92 -0.64 9.35
N SER A 121 13.28 -0.42 10.62
CA SER A 121 14.01 -1.38 11.44
C SER A 121 13.22 -2.65 11.77
N ILE A 122 11.88 -2.64 11.68
CA ILE A 122 11.04 -3.80 11.98
C ILE A 122 11.39 -5.01 11.10
N PHE A 123 11.83 -4.76 9.86
CA PHE A 123 12.22 -5.78 8.90
C PHE A 123 13.58 -6.44 9.22
N HIS A 124 14.32 -5.93 10.21
CA HIS A 124 15.57 -6.54 10.68
C HIS A 124 15.38 -7.42 11.92
N GLN A 125 14.24 -7.34 12.61
CA GLN A 125 14.06 -7.98 13.92
C GLN A 125 13.67 -9.45 13.81
N SER A 126 12.71 -9.78 12.94
CA SER A 126 12.31 -11.16 12.69
C SER A 126 11.77 -11.32 11.27
N GLU A 127 11.59 -12.57 10.84
CA GLU A 127 11.05 -12.88 9.51
C GLU A 127 9.54 -12.62 9.40
N HIS A 128 8.83 -12.76 10.52
CA HIS A 128 7.38 -12.62 10.61
C HIS A 128 7.03 -11.65 11.73
N GLN A 129 6.51 -10.49 11.32
CA GLN A 129 6.04 -9.45 12.21
C GLN A 129 4.56 -9.22 11.95
N ILE A 130 3.79 -8.95 13.01
CA ILE A 130 2.37 -8.60 12.90
C ILE A 130 2.18 -7.20 13.44
N LEU A 131 1.58 -6.31 12.64
CA LEU A 131 1.28 -4.96 13.09
C LEU A 131 0.08 -4.98 14.04
N SER A 132 0.29 -4.53 15.27
CA SER A 132 -0.79 -4.39 16.25
C SER A 132 -1.75 -3.27 15.86
N TYR A 133 -3.06 -3.52 16.00
CA TYR A 133 -4.10 -2.52 15.77
C TYR A 133 -3.91 -1.25 16.62
N SER A 134 -3.36 -1.38 17.83
CA SER A 134 -3.10 -0.23 18.73
C SER A 134 -2.06 0.76 18.20
N LEU A 135 -1.22 0.34 17.25
CA LEU A 135 -0.21 1.18 16.60
C LEU A 135 -0.75 1.89 15.36
N THR A 136 -2.01 1.66 15.02
CA THR A 136 -2.65 2.21 13.82
C THR A 136 -3.54 3.40 14.17
N GLU A 137 -3.75 4.28 13.21
CA GLU A 137 -4.61 5.45 13.30
C GLU A 137 -5.71 5.42 12.22
N CYS A 138 -6.64 6.37 12.31
CA CYS A 138 -7.71 6.54 11.35
C CYS A 138 -7.16 6.87 9.95
N GLY A 139 -7.58 6.11 8.93
CA GLY A 139 -7.22 6.31 7.53
C GLY A 139 -8.28 7.03 6.70
N LYS A 140 -9.37 7.51 7.31
CA LYS A 140 -10.39 8.30 6.61
C LYS A 140 -9.77 9.57 6.03
N GLY A 141 -10.04 9.86 4.76
CA GLY A 141 -9.40 10.98 4.05
C GLY A 141 -7.94 10.73 3.64
N LYS A 142 -7.39 9.55 3.92
CA LYS A 142 -5.99 9.19 3.60
C LYS A 142 -5.90 7.99 2.65
N CYS A 143 -6.79 7.02 2.82
CA CYS A 143 -6.89 5.81 2.02
C CYS A 143 -8.36 5.55 1.66
N PRO A 144 -8.66 5.07 0.43
CA PRO A 144 -10.02 4.69 0.06
C PRO A 144 -10.53 3.52 0.89
N TYR A 145 -11.85 3.39 0.95
CA TYR A 145 -12.55 2.25 1.57
C TYR A 145 -12.54 1.02 0.66
N ASP A 146 -12.81 1.25 -0.62
CA ASP A 146 -12.90 0.23 -1.66
C ASP A 146 -11.51 -0.01 -2.29
N PRO A 147 -10.99 -1.25 -2.30
CA PRO A 147 -9.67 -1.58 -2.81
C PRO A 147 -9.51 -1.37 -4.31
N PHE A 148 -10.60 -1.23 -5.07
CA PHE A 148 -10.56 -0.99 -6.51
C PHE A 148 -10.43 0.51 -6.86
N GLN A 149 -10.56 1.40 -5.88
CA GLN A 149 -10.37 2.83 -6.08
C GLN A 149 -8.90 3.19 -6.23
N LYS A 150 -8.63 4.10 -7.16
CA LYS A 150 -7.28 4.65 -7.36
C LYS A 150 -6.93 5.62 -6.24
N THR A 151 -5.64 5.70 -5.94
CA THR A 151 -5.09 6.60 -4.93
C THR A 151 -3.89 7.34 -5.51
N ALA A 152 -3.85 8.65 -5.34
CA ALA A 152 -2.64 9.44 -5.51
C ALA A 152 -2.20 9.94 -4.13
N SER A 153 -0.92 9.82 -3.78
CA SER A 153 -0.43 10.28 -2.48
C SER A 153 1.01 10.79 -2.56
N ALA A 154 1.34 11.71 -1.66
CA ALA A 154 2.70 12.19 -1.43
C ALA A 154 2.81 12.69 0.02
N VAL A 155 3.98 12.49 0.64
CA VAL A 155 4.32 13.14 1.91
C VAL A 155 5.31 14.27 1.62
N VAL A 156 4.97 15.48 2.06
CA VAL A 156 5.80 16.69 1.91
C VAL A 156 5.83 17.41 3.24
N ASP A 157 7.03 17.68 3.76
CA ASP A 157 7.25 18.37 5.04
C ASP A 157 6.46 17.76 6.23
N GLY A 158 6.31 16.43 6.25
CA GLY A 158 5.58 15.71 7.28
C GLY A 158 4.05 15.77 7.17
N GLU A 159 3.52 16.37 6.10
CA GLU A 159 2.09 16.40 5.77
C GLU A 159 1.80 15.40 4.65
N LEU A 160 0.70 14.64 4.78
CA LEU A 160 0.21 13.74 3.73
C LEU A 160 -0.78 14.46 2.84
N TYR A 161 -0.50 14.49 1.55
CA TYR A 161 -1.41 14.88 0.49
C TYR A 161 -1.96 13.61 -0.16
N ALA A 162 -3.29 13.48 -0.25
CA ALA A 162 -3.94 12.30 -0.80
C ALA A 162 -5.13 12.68 -1.68
N GLY A 163 -5.16 12.20 -2.93
CA GLY A 163 -6.33 12.22 -3.80
C GLY A 163 -6.98 10.85 -3.80
N ILE A 164 -8.19 10.76 -3.23
CA ILE A 164 -8.90 9.49 -3.03
C ILE A 164 -10.41 9.67 -3.20
N THR A 165 -11.11 8.55 -3.25
CA THR A 165 -12.55 8.51 -2.97
C THR A 165 -12.75 8.23 -1.48
N SER A 166 -13.34 9.19 -0.75
CA SER A 166 -13.31 9.24 0.72
C SER A 166 -14.51 8.64 1.45
N ASP A 167 -15.55 8.23 0.75
CA ASP A 167 -16.75 7.63 1.33
C ASP A 167 -16.84 6.12 1.06
N PHE A 168 -17.67 5.44 1.85
CA PHE A 168 -17.89 4.00 1.74
C PHE A 168 -18.52 3.61 0.38
N MET A 169 -19.31 4.51 -0.22
CA MET A 169 -20.01 4.24 -1.49
C MET A 169 -19.16 4.58 -2.72
N SER A 170 -17.93 5.05 -2.55
CA SER A 170 -17.04 5.46 -3.63
C SER A 170 -17.63 6.56 -4.54
N ARG A 171 -18.23 7.60 -3.97
CA ARG A 171 -18.85 8.74 -4.67
C ARG A 171 -18.21 10.09 -4.38
N ASP A 172 -17.54 10.24 -3.24
CA ASP A 172 -16.94 11.51 -2.81
C ASP A 172 -15.44 11.50 -3.13
N SER A 173 -15.08 11.91 -4.34
CA SER A 173 -13.68 12.10 -4.72
C SER A 173 -13.19 13.46 -4.25
N ALA A 174 -12.10 13.47 -3.47
CA ALA A 174 -11.53 14.69 -2.92
C ALA A 174 -10.02 14.60 -2.75
N PHE A 175 -9.38 15.77 -2.76
CA PHE A 175 -8.01 15.92 -2.32
C PHE A 175 -7.98 16.32 -0.86
N PHE A 176 -7.15 15.64 -0.07
CA PHE A 176 -6.94 15.89 1.34
C PHE A 176 -5.50 16.30 1.60
N ARG A 177 -5.32 17.19 2.57
CA ARG A 177 -4.05 17.34 3.29
C ARG A 177 -4.30 17.02 4.75
N SER A 178 -3.55 16.06 5.27
CA SER A 178 -3.64 15.58 6.65
C SER A 178 -2.24 15.38 7.25
N LEU A 179 -2.17 14.90 8.49
CA LEU A 179 -0.94 14.92 9.31
C LEU A 179 -0.45 16.36 9.57
N GLY A 180 0.70 16.49 10.22
CA GLY A 180 1.26 17.77 10.63
C GLY A 180 0.51 18.42 11.79
N SER A 181 0.86 19.68 12.09
CA SER A 181 0.25 20.47 13.17
C SER A 181 -0.98 21.27 12.72
N ARG A 182 -1.21 21.37 11.41
CA ARG A 182 -2.29 22.14 10.82
C ARG A 182 -3.58 21.33 10.80
N HIS A 183 -4.71 22.02 10.72
CA HIS A 183 -5.99 21.37 10.52
C HIS A 183 -6.03 20.65 9.17
N VAL A 184 -6.72 19.51 9.16
CA VAL A 184 -7.01 18.76 7.94
C VAL A 184 -7.81 19.66 7.00
N ILE A 185 -7.39 19.73 5.74
CA ILE A 185 -8.12 20.43 4.68
C ILE A 185 -8.52 19.44 3.60
N ARG A 186 -9.61 19.74 2.91
CA ARG A 186 -10.08 18.98 1.76
C ARG A 186 -10.74 19.89 0.72
N THR A 187 -10.90 19.39 -0.50
CA THR A 187 -11.72 20.03 -1.54
C THR A 187 -13.22 19.98 -1.20
N GLU A 188 -14.02 20.83 -1.86
CA GLU A 188 -15.48 20.87 -1.70
C GLU A 188 -16.14 19.51 -2.00
N GLN A 189 -17.30 19.24 -1.38
CA GLN A 189 -18.08 18.01 -1.60
C GLN A 189 -19.12 18.24 -2.67
N TYR A 190 -19.26 17.29 -3.61
CA TYR A 190 -20.36 17.28 -4.57
C TYR A 190 -20.47 18.57 -5.42
N ASP A 191 -19.33 19.16 -5.77
CA ASP A 191 -19.23 20.36 -6.59
C ASP A 191 -18.69 19.97 -7.97
N SER A 192 -19.61 19.70 -8.91
CA SER A 192 -19.34 19.10 -10.25
C SER A 192 -19.32 20.13 -11.35
#